data_AF-A0A7D9JJF9-F1
#
_entry.id   AF-A0A7D9JJF9-F1
#
_cell.length_a   1.000
_cell.length_b   1.000
_cell.length_c   1.000
_cell.angle_alpha   90.00
_cell.angle_beta   90.00
_cell.angle_gamma   90.00
#
_symmetry.space_group_name_H-M   'P 1'
#
loop_
_entity.id
_entity.type
_entity.pdbx_description
1 polymer ?
#
loop_
_entity_poly.entity_id
_entity_poly.type
_entity_poly.pdbx_seq_one_letter_code
_entity_poly.pdbx_strand_id
1 'polypeptide(L)'
;MTAEWKSQSKVIARTGQGDGKGEVILKTKTGGIGTCTVYFNAIPFNPGPLEESAIWIDEIPPDDIHTSSHGRSTTQSSGYQDPLGIIKEPNRKRSVEEYIDDIYPEGCENTLSVDFIPAAFLLRKHCDVRFDQLKDGLAYLKKEESRRATGPLAFVKENIATFMDAEETLTAVQREMLKDQSGSKGGSLAEALGSYLQGASKHADALFQDVLKRKDDADTMRNALSVLHRFRSLFSLPQIIEKNINQGDYEMVVNDYSKAKSLVSDNAPIVFKK
;
A
#
# COMPACT_ATOMS: atom_id res chain seq x y z
N MET A 1 10.37 -1.55 26.84
CA MET A 1 11.44 -1.21 27.81
C MET A 1 12.10 -2.51 28.25
N THR A 2 13.41 -2.69 28.02
CA THR A 2 14.13 -3.91 28.41
C THR A 2 15.27 -3.56 29.36
N ALA A 3 15.59 -4.43 30.32
CA ALA A 3 16.72 -4.23 31.22
C ALA A 3 17.57 -5.49 31.28
N GLU A 4 18.88 -5.34 31.05
CA GLU A 4 19.88 -6.40 31.06
C GLU A 4 20.88 -6.14 32.19
N TRP A 5 21.06 -7.12 33.07
CA TRP A 5 22.06 -7.05 34.12
C TRP A 5 23.45 -7.41 33.54
N LYS A 6 24.48 -6.59 33.82
CA LYS A 6 25.84 -6.82 33.32
C LYS A 6 26.84 -7.11 34.44
N SER A 7 26.72 -6.47 35.59
CA SER A 7 27.58 -6.71 36.75
C SER A 7 26.94 -6.22 38.04
N GLN A 8 27.56 -6.48 39.19
CA GLN A 8 27.07 -6.03 40.50
C GLN A 8 26.89 -4.50 40.60
N SER A 9 27.60 -3.72 39.78
CA SER A 9 27.47 -2.25 39.72
C SER A 9 26.89 -1.73 38.42
N LYS A 10 26.43 -2.59 37.49
CA LYS A 10 25.98 -2.17 36.15
C LYS A 10 24.76 -2.92 35.65
N VAL A 11 23.72 -2.16 35.37
CA VAL A 11 22.50 -2.58 34.66
C VAL A 11 22.34 -1.70 33.43
N ILE A 12 22.02 -2.30 32.29
CA ILE A 12 21.74 -1.58 31.04
C ILE A 12 20.24 -1.64 30.80
N ALA A 13 19.56 -0.50 30.76
CA ALA A 13 18.13 -0.42 30.46
C ALA A 13 17.91 0.32 29.14
N ARG A 14 17.01 -0.20 28.30
CA ARG A 14 16.56 0.38 27.03
C ARG A 14 15.16 0.95 27.23
N THR A 15 15.05 2.28 27.11
CA THR A 15 13.78 3.01 27.11
C THR A 15 13.44 3.50 25.69
N GLY A 16 12.19 3.87 25.44
CA GLY A 16 11.78 4.50 24.18
C GLY A 16 12.31 5.94 24.05
N GLN A 17 11.84 6.68 23.05
CA GLN A 17 12.20 8.10 22.88
C GLN A 17 11.85 8.89 24.16
N GLY A 18 12.88 9.47 24.79
CA GLY A 18 12.75 10.28 25.99
C GLY A 18 14.08 10.97 26.31
N ASP A 19 13.99 12.22 26.73
CA ASP A 19 15.12 13.03 27.19
C ASP A 19 14.91 13.38 28.67
N GLY A 20 15.99 13.40 29.46
CA GLY A 20 15.97 13.87 30.84
C GLY A 20 16.05 12.82 31.95
N LYS A 21 15.88 13.30 33.18
CA LYS A 21 16.06 12.55 34.43
C LYS A 21 14.79 11.76 34.79
N GLY A 22 14.94 10.47 35.05
CA GLY A 22 13.85 9.58 35.47
C GLY A 22 14.17 8.80 36.75
N GLU A 23 13.12 8.43 37.49
CA GLU A 23 13.24 7.68 38.73
C GLU A 23 13.38 6.18 38.48
N VAL A 24 14.23 5.50 39.27
CA VAL A 24 14.37 4.05 39.23
C VAL A 24 13.51 3.43 40.33
N ILE A 25 12.48 2.68 39.95
CA ILE A 25 11.62 1.97 40.90
C ILE A 25 11.99 0.50 40.93
N LEU A 26 12.35 -0.02 42.11
CA LEU A 26 12.67 -1.44 42.29
C LEU A 26 11.40 -2.20 42.67
N LYS A 27 11.04 -3.23 41.90
CA LYS A 27 9.91 -4.10 42.21
C LYS A 27 10.38 -5.52 42.47
N THR A 28 10.09 -6.04 43.67
CA THR A 28 10.39 -7.43 44.03
C THR A 28 9.40 -8.41 43.39
N LYS A 29 9.79 -9.69 43.25
CA LYS A 29 8.91 -10.73 42.67
C LYS A 29 7.60 -10.92 43.42
N THR A 30 7.56 -10.55 44.70
CA THR A 30 6.37 -10.59 45.57
C THR A 30 5.55 -9.30 45.52
N GLY A 31 5.91 -8.33 44.66
CA GLY A 31 5.13 -7.12 44.41
C GLY A 31 5.47 -5.94 45.32
N GLY A 32 6.40 -6.08 46.25
CA GLY A 32 6.89 -4.96 47.07
C GLY A 32 7.66 -3.94 46.22
N ILE A 33 7.30 -2.66 46.37
CA ILE A 33 7.95 -1.52 45.71
C ILE A 33 9.00 -0.97 46.67
N GLY A 34 10.27 -1.00 46.27
CA GLY A 34 11.40 -0.39 46.98
C GLY A 34 11.73 0.98 46.41
N THR A 35 12.29 1.86 47.26
CA THR A 35 12.79 3.17 46.88
C THR A 35 14.27 3.09 46.50
N CYS A 36 14.67 3.82 45.46
CA CYS A 36 16.06 3.93 45.01
C CYS A 36 16.46 5.41 45.02
N THR A 37 17.66 5.72 45.51
CA THR A 37 18.23 7.08 45.46
C THR A 37 18.91 7.39 44.12
N VAL A 38 18.98 6.41 43.21
CA VAL A 38 19.63 6.54 41.91
C VAL A 38 18.58 6.93 40.87
N TYR A 39 18.87 7.99 40.12
CA TYR A 39 18.09 8.44 38.96
C TYR A 39 18.81 8.04 37.69
N PHE A 40 18.09 7.67 36.64
CA PHE A 40 18.67 7.54 35.31
C PHE A 40 18.56 8.86 34.56
N ASN A 41 19.54 9.17 33.71
CA ASN A 41 19.47 10.31 32.81
C ASN A 41 19.49 9.78 31.38
N ALA A 42 18.38 9.95 30.66
CA ALA A 42 18.29 9.55 29.27
C ALA A 42 19.04 10.58 28.42
N ILE A 43 20.14 10.17 27.80
CA ILE A 43 20.91 11.02 26.90
C ILE A 43 20.54 10.61 25.47
N PRO A 44 20.09 11.54 24.61
CA PRO A 44 19.93 11.24 23.20
C PRO A 44 21.30 10.91 22.61
N PHE A 45 21.51 9.64 22.28
CA PHE A 45 22.73 9.15 21.67
C PHE A 45 22.55 9.16 20.15
N ASN A 46 23.27 10.05 19.47
CA ASN A 46 23.35 10.08 18.01
C ASN A 46 24.79 9.73 17.61
N PRO A 47 25.09 8.46 17.27
CA PRO A 47 26.45 8.05 16.94
C PRO A 47 26.93 8.75 15.67
N GLY A 48 28.23 9.09 15.63
CA GLY A 48 28.84 9.62 14.42
C GLY A 48 28.90 8.57 13.30
N PRO A 49 29.05 8.97 12.01
CA PRO A 49 29.04 8.05 10.87
C PRO A 49 30.18 7.01 10.84
N LEU A 50 31.20 7.19 11.67
CA LEU A 50 32.36 6.30 11.83
C LEU A 50 32.41 5.64 13.22
N GLU A 51 31.43 5.89 14.07
CA GLU A 51 31.38 5.39 15.44
C GLU A 51 30.56 4.10 15.49
N GLU A 52 31.17 3.01 15.96
CA GLU A 52 30.51 1.70 16.03
C GLU A 52 29.31 1.77 16.99
N SER A 53 28.10 1.61 16.45
CA SER A 53 26.85 1.59 17.20
C SER A 53 26.29 0.17 17.32
N ALA A 54 25.97 -0.26 18.54
CA ALA A 54 25.25 -1.51 18.81
C ALA A 54 23.71 -1.36 18.71
N ILE A 55 23.24 -0.25 18.14
CA ILE A 55 21.84 0.14 18.04
C ILE A 55 21.53 0.39 16.56
N TRP A 56 20.52 -0.29 16.03
CA TRP A 56 19.93 0.08 14.75
C TRP A 56 19.12 1.37 14.98
N ILE A 57 19.51 2.44 14.31
CA ILE A 57 18.70 3.67 14.24
C ILE A 57 17.56 3.34 13.27
N ASP A 58 16.31 3.48 13.70
CA ASP A 58 15.18 3.37 12.77
C ASP A 58 15.36 4.44 11.70
N GLU A 59 15.58 4.00 10.46
CA GLU A 59 15.65 4.88 9.30
C GLU A 59 14.35 5.68 9.25
N ILE A 60 14.47 7.01 9.15
CA ILE A 60 13.33 7.91 9.02
C ILE A 60 12.44 7.37 7.89
N PRO A 61 11.16 7.06 8.16
CA PRO A 61 10.28 6.51 7.14
C PRO A 61 10.27 7.41 5.90
N PRO A 62 10.33 6.83 4.69
CA PRO A 62 10.40 7.62 3.45
C PRO A 62 9.24 8.61 3.27
N ASP A 63 8.12 8.41 3.98
CA ASP A 63 6.98 9.32 3.97
C ASP A 63 7.27 10.68 4.64
N ASP A 64 8.19 10.72 5.61
CA ASP A 64 8.62 11.97 6.29
C ASP A 64 9.67 12.75 5.47
N ILE A 65 10.21 12.16 4.40
CA ILE A 65 11.16 12.83 3.46
C ILE A 65 10.40 13.81 2.55
N HIS A 66 9.11 13.58 2.31
CA HIS A 66 8.33 14.34 1.32
C HIS A 66 7.89 15.74 1.79
N THR A 67 7.90 16.03 3.09
CA THR A 67 7.61 17.38 3.59
C THR A 67 8.80 18.33 3.51
N SER A 68 10.01 17.84 3.21
CA SER A 68 11.21 18.67 3.00
C SER A 68 11.59 18.82 1.52
N SER A 69 10.61 18.82 0.62
CA SER A 69 10.78 19.07 -0.81
C SER A 69 10.96 20.57 -1.13
N HIS A 70 11.94 21.23 -0.49
CA HIS A 70 12.51 22.47 -1.02
C HIS A 70 14.01 22.26 -1.22
N GLY A 71 14.40 22.33 -2.49
CA GLY A 71 15.69 21.87 -2.99
C GLY A 71 16.88 22.37 -2.19
N ARG A 72 17.62 21.40 -1.64
CA ARG A 72 19.04 21.55 -1.32
C ARG A 72 19.67 20.16 -1.25
N SER A 73 20.19 19.71 -2.40
CA SER A 73 21.30 18.75 -2.40
C SER A 73 22.50 19.43 -1.77
N THR A 74 22.63 19.28 -0.47
CA THR A 74 23.91 19.27 0.25
C THR A 74 23.64 18.43 1.47
N THR A 75 24.45 17.40 1.68
CA THR A 75 24.69 16.75 2.96
C THR A 75 25.08 17.82 3.99
N GLN A 76 24.11 18.54 4.52
CA GLN A 76 24.22 19.22 5.79
C GLN A 76 23.52 18.29 6.76
N SER A 77 24.31 17.74 7.67
CA SER A 77 23.85 17.19 8.94
C SER A 77 22.57 17.88 9.40
N SER A 78 21.70 17.18 10.12
CA SER A 78 20.68 17.76 11.00
C SER A 78 21.32 18.58 12.14
N GLY A 79 22.21 19.49 11.77
CA GLY A 79 23.05 20.32 12.58
C GLY A 79 22.26 21.57 12.85
N TYR A 80 21.82 21.70 14.09
CA TYR A 80 21.41 22.95 14.71
C TYR A 80 22.08 24.15 14.03
N GLN A 81 21.28 24.95 13.31
CA GLN A 81 21.75 26.19 12.72
C GLN A 81 21.49 27.31 13.72
N ASP A 82 22.56 27.84 14.31
CA ASP A 82 22.48 28.95 15.24
C ASP A 82 21.78 30.17 14.58
N PRO A 83 20.66 30.69 15.13
CA PRO A 83 19.98 31.86 14.59
C PRO A 83 20.86 33.12 14.55
N LEU A 84 21.89 33.21 15.40
CA LEU A 84 22.84 34.32 15.41
C LEU A 84 24.05 34.09 14.50
N GLY A 85 24.25 32.86 14.00
CA GLY A 85 25.38 32.50 13.12
C GLY A 85 26.76 32.61 13.78
N ILE A 86 26.82 32.67 15.12
CA ILE A 86 28.05 32.83 15.91
C ILE A 86 28.63 31.46 16.27
N ILE A 87 27.77 30.51 16.66
CA ILE A 87 28.14 29.19 17.15
C ILE A 87 27.95 28.16 16.04
N LYS A 88 29.04 27.54 15.60
CA LYS A 88 29.03 26.49 14.56
C LYS A 88 28.93 25.07 15.12
N GLU A 89 29.28 24.88 16.39
CA GLU A 89 29.16 23.61 17.10
C GLU A 89 28.59 23.85 18.51
N PRO A 90 27.58 23.07 18.96
CA PRO A 90 26.96 23.27 20.25
C PRO A 90 27.90 22.82 21.38
N ASN A 91 28.63 23.76 21.98
CA ASN A 91 29.40 23.49 23.20
C ASN A 91 28.48 23.64 24.42
N ARG A 92 27.90 22.53 24.91
CA ARG A 92 27.07 22.53 26.13
C ARG A 92 27.96 22.55 27.37
N LYS A 93 28.23 23.72 27.95
CA LYS A 93 28.80 23.83 29.29
C LYS A 93 27.69 23.71 30.34
N ARG A 94 27.49 22.50 30.87
CA ARG A 94 26.46 22.11 31.87
C ARG A 94 26.44 22.90 33.20
N SER A 95 27.38 23.82 33.43
CA SER A 95 27.55 24.46 34.75
C SER A 95 26.61 25.63 34.99
N VAL A 96 25.86 26.08 33.98
CA VAL A 96 24.99 27.26 34.09
C VAL A 96 23.51 26.88 34.14
N GLU A 97 23.15 25.68 33.67
CA GLU A 97 21.76 25.19 33.61
C GLU A 97 21.06 25.17 34.98
N GLU A 98 21.76 24.81 36.06
CA GLU A 98 21.16 24.68 37.40
C GLU A 98 20.69 26.04 37.96
N TYR A 99 21.38 27.14 37.62
CA TYR A 99 20.99 28.50 38.04
C TYR A 99 19.94 29.13 37.10
N ILE A 100 19.88 28.68 35.85
CA ILE A 100 18.93 29.18 34.86
C ILE A 100 17.55 28.57 35.10
N ASP A 101 17.47 27.30 35.49
CA ASP A 101 16.20 26.64 35.79
C ASP A 101 15.51 27.24 37.04
N ASP A 102 16.30 27.79 37.98
CA ASP A 102 15.77 28.52 39.15
C ASP A 102 15.20 29.91 38.78
N ILE A 103 15.77 30.60 37.78
CA ILE A 103 15.34 31.95 37.36
C ILE A 103 14.27 31.89 36.26
N TYR A 104 14.33 30.90 35.39
CA TYR A 104 13.45 30.69 34.24
C TYR A 104 12.92 29.24 34.22
N PRO A 105 12.08 28.85 35.20
CA PRO A 105 11.57 27.47 35.33
C PRO A 105 10.72 27.01 34.12
N GLU A 106 10.08 27.95 33.42
CA GLU A 106 9.28 27.68 32.21
C GLU A 106 9.99 28.13 30.91
N GLY A 107 11.27 28.53 31.00
CA GLY A 107 11.99 29.11 29.88
C GLY A 107 12.26 28.10 28.77
N CYS A 108 11.49 28.19 27.69
CA CYS A 108 11.70 27.39 26.49
C CYS A 108 12.87 27.95 25.66
N GLU A 109 13.87 27.10 25.41
CA GLU A 109 15.06 27.42 24.62
C GLU A 109 14.79 27.33 23.11
N ASN A 110 13.67 26.73 22.71
CA ASN A 110 13.37 26.49 21.32
C ASN A 110 12.88 27.78 20.64
N THR A 111 13.62 28.26 19.65
CA THR A 111 13.26 29.43 18.82
C THR A 111 11.96 29.26 18.05
N LEU A 112 11.44 28.03 17.96
CA LEU A 112 10.17 27.70 17.30
C LEU A 112 8.99 27.62 18.28
N SER A 113 9.24 27.75 19.59
CA SER A 113 8.20 27.72 20.61
C SER A 113 7.55 29.10 20.78
N VAL A 114 6.27 29.10 21.12
CA VAL A 114 5.50 30.33 21.44
C VAL A 114 5.98 30.95 22.75
N ASP A 115 6.48 30.13 23.67
CA ASP A 115 6.99 30.54 24.98
C ASP A 115 8.51 30.79 24.96
N PHE A 116 9.03 31.20 23.79
CA PHE A 116 10.44 31.47 23.61
C PHE A 116 10.90 32.68 24.45
N ILE A 117 11.91 32.46 25.30
CA ILE A 117 12.51 33.53 26.10
C ILE A 117 13.91 33.84 25.54
N PRO A 118 14.11 35.00 24.87
CA PRO A 118 15.39 35.35 24.26
C PRO A 118 16.54 35.44 25.27
N ALA A 119 16.25 35.91 26.49
CA ALA A 119 17.25 36.03 27.56
C ALA A 119 17.75 34.64 28.01
N ALA A 120 16.84 33.68 28.21
CA ALA A 120 17.18 32.31 28.58
C ALA A 120 17.94 31.60 27.45
N PHE A 121 17.56 31.84 26.19
CA PHE A 121 18.27 31.34 25.02
C PHE A 121 19.72 31.82 24.94
N LEU A 122 19.95 33.14 25.08
CA LEU A 122 21.30 33.71 25.08
C LEU A 122 22.14 33.19 26.25
N LEU A 123 21.53 33.02 27.42
CA LEU A 123 22.24 32.58 28.61
C LEU A 123 22.59 31.08 28.57
N ARG A 124 21.75 30.24 27.96
CA ARG A 124 22.03 28.79 27.80
C ARG A 124 22.94 28.50 26.61
N LYS A 125 22.64 29.05 25.42
CA LYS A 125 23.39 28.76 24.19
C LYS A 125 24.61 29.65 23.98
N HIS A 126 24.58 30.90 24.42
CA HIS A 126 25.58 31.92 24.12
C HIS A 126 26.27 32.49 25.37
N CYS A 127 26.34 31.75 26.48
CA CYS A 127 26.97 32.23 27.72
C CYS A 127 28.43 32.67 27.54
N ASP A 128 29.17 32.00 26.65
CA ASP A 128 30.58 32.28 26.38
C ASP A 128 30.81 33.36 25.30
N VAL A 129 29.74 33.93 24.74
CA VAL A 129 29.81 34.88 23.62
C VAL A 129 30.01 36.31 24.14
N ARG A 130 30.97 37.03 23.55
CA ARG A 130 31.23 38.44 23.91
C ARG A 130 30.15 39.37 23.35
N PHE A 131 29.93 40.50 24.01
CA PHE A 131 28.94 41.49 23.55
C PHE A 131 29.15 41.96 22.10
N ASP A 132 30.40 42.14 21.66
CA ASP A 132 30.71 42.54 20.28
C ASP A 132 30.27 41.47 19.26
N GLN A 133 30.46 40.19 19.59
CA GLN A 133 30.00 39.08 18.75
C GLN A 133 28.47 38.99 18.71
N LEU A 134 27.79 39.28 19.83
CA LEU A 134 26.34 39.34 19.87
C LEU A 134 25.78 40.48 18.99
N LYS A 135 26.49 41.61 18.93
CA LYS A 135 26.16 42.73 18.04
C LYS A 135 26.33 42.34 16.55
N ASP A 136 27.37 41.58 16.23
CA ASP A 136 27.54 41.01 14.89
C ASP A 136 26.44 39.99 14.56
N GLY A 137 26.03 39.16 15.51
CA GLY A 137 24.91 38.23 15.37
C GLY A 137 23.57 38.94 15.14
N LEU A 138 23.35 40.09 15.77
CA LEU A 138 22.17 40.94 15.51
C LEU A 138 22.20 41.49 14.07
N ALA A 139 23.35 41.94 13.59
CA ALA A 139 23.50 42.39 12.21
C ALA A 139 23.26 41.24 11.20
N TYR A 140 23.73 40.03 11.53
CA TYR A 140 23.42 38.81 10.77
C TYR A 140 21.93 38.54 10.73
N LEU A 141 21.24 38.57 11.87
CA LEU A 141 19.80 38.31 11.95
C LEU A 141 18.97 39.31 11.13
N LYS A 142 19.30 40.60 11.19
CA LYS A 142 18.65 41.64 10.36
C LYS A 142 18.86 41.44 8.87
N LYS A 143 20.07 41.02 8.48
CA LYS A 143 20.38 40.68 7.09
C LYS A 143 19.60 39.44 6.65
N GLU A 144 19.47 38.46 7.54
CA GLU A 144 18.75 37.21 7.28
C GLU A 144 17.24 37.44 7.15
N GLU A 145 16.66 38.28 8.00
CA GLU A 145 15.28 38.76 7.90
C GLU A 145 15.01 39.42 6.54
N SER A 146 15.90 40.35 6.14
CA SER A 146 15.79 41.04 4.84
C SER A 146 15.92 40.07 3.66
N ARG A 147 16.83 39.08 3.78
CA ARG A 147 17.02 38.03 2.78
C ARG A 147 15.80 37.13 2.66
N ARG A 148 15.20 36.71 3.79
CA ARG A 148 13.96 35.91 3.80
C ARG A 148 12.77 36.67 3.25
N ALA A 149 12.67 37.97 3.50
CA ALA A 149 11.61 38.79 2.92
C ALA A 149 11.74 38.92 1.39
N THR A 150 12.96 38.96 0.87
CA THR A 150 13.21 39.25 -0.56
C THR A 150 13.35 37.98 -1.42
N GLY A 151 13.89 36.89 -0.87
CA GLY A 151 14.23 35.68 -1.62
C GLY A 151 13.05 34.98 -2.30
N PRO A 152 11.99 34.58 -1.57
CA PRO A 152 10.83 33.92 -2.15
C PRO A 152 10.09 34.81 -3.16
N LEU A 153 9.97 36.11 -2.87
CA LEU A 153 9.32 37.06 -3.76
C LEU A 153 10.12 37.29 -5.05
N ALA A 154 11.45 37.40 -4.96
CA ALA A 154 12.31 37.51 -6.13
C ALA A 154 12.25 36.24 -6.98
N PHE A 155 12.30 35.06 -6.35
CA PHE A 155 12.17 33.77 -7.04
C PHE A 155 10.85 33.64 -7.79
N VAL A 156 9.72 33.96 -7.14
CA VAL A 156 8.40 33.94 -7.80
C VAL A 156 8.34 34.96 -8.92
N LYS A 157 8.88 36.17 -8.73
CA LYS A 157 8.91 37.21 -9.76
C LYS A 157 9.73 36.82 -10.99
N GLU A 158 10.87 36.16 -10.80
CA GLU A 158 11.73 35.69 -11.89
C GLU A 158 11.11 34.52 -12.66
N ASN A 159 10.34 33.67 -11.99
CA ASN A 159 9.76 32.45 -12.58
C ASN A 159 8.27 32.55 -12.91
N ILE A 160 7.65 33.73 -12.76
CA ILE A 160 6.20 33.90 -12.92
C ILE A 160 5.70 33.47 -14.30
N ALA A 161 6.48 33.71 -15.36
CA ALA A 161 6.15 33.28 -16.71
C ALA A 161 6.02 31.75 -16.79
N THR A 162 6.96 31.00 -16.20
CA THR A 162 6.91 29.53 -16.20
C THR A 162 5.75 28.97 -15.38
N PHE A 163 5.37 29.63 -14.29
CA PHE A 163 4.19 29.24 -13.52
C PHE A 163 2.91 29.47 -14.32
N MET A 164 2.83 30.59 -15.04
CA MET A 164 1.67 30.88 -15.87
C MET A 164 1.55 29.91 -17.04
N ASP A 165 2.67 29.59 -17.70
CA ASP A 165 2.69 28.59 -18.77
C ASP A 165 2.27 27.20 -18.24
N ALA A 166 2.74 26.82 -17.05
CA ALA A 166 2.34 25.57 -16.40
C ALA A 166 0.85 25.55 -16.04
N GLU A 167 0.30 26.67 -15.56
CA GLU A 167 -1.13 26.80 -15.26
C GLU A 167 -1.98 26.73 -16.54
N GLU A 168 -1.56 27.42 -17.61
CA GLU A 168 -2.27 27.42 -18.89
C GLU A 168 -2.28 26.02 -19.51
N THR A 169 -1.13 25.33 -19.50
CA THR A 169 -1.03 23.95 -20.00
C THR A 169 -1.88 22.99 -19.17
N LEU A 170 -1.87 23.09 -17.83
CA LEU A 170 -2.71 22.27 -16.96
C LEU A 170 -4.20 22.52 -17.21
N THR A 171 -4.59 23.79 -17.34
CA THR A 171 -5.98 24.17 -17.63
C THR A 171 -6.41 23.69 -19.01
N ALA A 172 -5.51 23.72 -20.00
CA ALA A 172 -5.76 23.17 -21.34
C ALA A 172 -6.00 21.66 -21.30
N VAL A 173 -5.14 20.91 -20.61
CA VAL A 173 -5.29 19.46 -20.42
C VAL A 173 -6.58 19.13 -19.69
N GLN A 174 -6.88 19.82 -18.59
CA GLN A 174 -8.11 19.61 -17.82
C GLN A 174 -9.36 19.86 -18.69
N ARG A 175 -9.34 20.91 -19.52
CA ARG A 175 -10.45 21.22 -20.42
C ARG A 175 -10.66 20.12 -21.46
N GLU A 176 -9.59 19.61 -22.06
CA GLU A 176 -9.68 18.48 -23.02
C GLU A 176 -10.17 17.20 -22.31
N MET A 177 -9.67 16.89 -21.11
CA MET A 177 -10.15 15.74 -20.33
C MET A 177 -11.64 15.83 -20.01
N LEU A 178 -12.14 17.02 -19.63
CA LEU A 178 -13.56 17.24 -19.38
C LEU A 178 -14.40 17.18 -20.67
N LYS A 179 -13.87 17.65 -21.80
CA LYS A 179 -14.52 17.49 -23.11
C LYS A 179 -14.59 16.03 -23.53
N ASP A 180 -13.53 15.24 -23.35
CA ASP A 180 -13.55 13.80 -23.64
C ASP A 180 -14.56 13.05 -22.77
N GLN A 181 -14.70 13.48 -21.51
CA GLN A 181 -15.71 12.95 -20.59
C GLN A 181 -17.15 13.35 -20.98
N SER A 182 -17.35 14.54 -21.57
CA SER A 182 -18.66 15.10 -21.90
C SER A 182 -19.11 14.83 -23.36
N GLY A 183 -18.17 14.67 -24.29
CA GLY A 183 -18.41 14.47 -25.72
C GLY A 183 -18.77 13.04 -26.11
N SER A 184 -18.46 12.06 -25.25
CA SER A 184 -18.96 10.70 -25.39
C SER A 184 -20.40 10.64 -24.85
N LYS A 185 -21.38 10.57 -25.74
CA LYS A 185 -22.76 10.16 -25.41
C LYS A 185 -22.73 8.77 -24.76
N GLY A 186 -22.52 8.70 -23.45
CA GLY A 186 -22.62 7.45 -22.68
C GLY A 186 -21.40 7.05 -21.87
N GLY A 187 -20.62 8.00 -21.35
CA GLY A 187 -19.56 7.73 -20.39
C GLY A 187 -18.18 7.51 -21.01
N SER A 188 -17.20 7.15 -20.18
CA SER A 188 -15.79 6.96 -20.57
C SER A 188 -15.68 6.16 -21.87
N LEU A 189 -14.68 6.43 -22.71
CA LEU A 189 -14.38 5.62 -23.91
C LEU A 189 -14.40 4.11 -23.61
N ALA A 190 -14.01 3.74 -22.39
CA ALA A 190 -14.07 2.38 -21.87
C ALA A 190 -15.50 1.82 -21.74
N GLU A 191 -16.48 2.63 -21.33
CA GLU A 191 -17.90 2.23 -21.23
C GLU A 191 -18.51 2.03 -22.62
N ALA A 192 -18.21 2.93 -23.57
CA ALA A 192 -18.64 2.78 -24.95
C ALA A 192 -18.08 1.48 -25.55
N LEU A 193 -16.77 1.25 -25.44
CA LEU A 193 -16.12 0.00 -25.86
C LEU A 193 -16.70 -1.23 -25.15
N GLY A 194 -16.97 -1.12 -23.84
CA GLY A 194 -17.62 -2.17 -23.07
C GLY A 194 -19.00 -2.55 -23.61
N SER A 195 -19.80 -1.57 -24.00
CA SER A 195 -21.13 -1.81 -24.58
C SER A 195 -21.06 -2.52 -25.93
N TYR A 196 -20.12 -2.12 -26.80
CA TYR A 196 -19.89 -2.78 -28.10
C TYR A 196 -19.38 -4.22 -27.91
N LEU A 197 -18.44 -4.44 -26.98
CA LEU A 197 -17.92 -5.77 -26.68
C LEU A 197 -19.01 -6.68 -26.11
N GLN A 198 -19.85 -6.16 -25.21
CA GLN A 198 -20.97 -6.91 -24.66
C GLN A 198 -22.00 -7.27 -25.73
N GLY A 199 -22.27 -6.34 -26.66
CA GLY A 199 -23.13 -6.60 -27.82
C GLY A 199 -22.57 -7.71 -28.72
N ALA A 200 -21.28 -7.64 -29.04
CA ALA A 200 -20.59 -8.66 -29.83
C ALA A 200 -20.58 -10.03 -29.13
N SER A 201 -20.32 -10.08 -27.82
CA SER A 201 -20.35 -11.30 -27.02
C SER A 201 -21.74 -11.95 -27.05
N LYS A 202 -22.80 -11.17 -26.79
CA LYS A 202 -24.18 -11.68 -26.84
C LYS A 202 -24.54 -12.24 -28.22
N HIS A 203 -24.08 -11.59 -29.28
CA HIS A 203 -24.33 -12.08 -30.64
C HIS A 203 -23.57 -13.38 -30.92
N ALA A 204 -22.31 -13.47 -30.48
CA ALA A 204 -21.52 -14.70 -30.59
C ALA A 204 -22.18 -15.85 -29.81
N ASP A 205 -22.64 -15.61 -28.58
CA ASP A 205 -23.31 -16.61 -27.76
C ASP A 205 -24.59 -17.14 -28.42
N ALA A 206 -25.38 -16.25 -29.02
CA ALA A 206 -26.57 -16.64 -29.78
C ALA A 206 -26.22 -17.54 -30.97
N LEU A 207 -25.18 -17.17 -31.74
CA LEU A 207 -24.69 -17.99 -32.86
C LEU A 207 -24.18 -19.36 -32.39
N PHE A 208 -23.44 -19.41 -31.28
CA PHE A 208 -22.96 -20.68 -30.72
C PHE A 208 -24.10 -21.57 -30.25
N GLN A 209 -25.11 -21.02 -29.55
CA GLN A 209 -26.27 -21.79 -29.14
C GLN A 209 -27.03 -22.37 -30.33
N ASP A 210 -27.19 -21.60 -31.40
CA ASP A 210 -27.86 -22.09 -32.61
C ASP A 210 -27.07 -23.19 -33.30
N VAL A 211 -25.74 -23.07 -33.38
CA VAL A 211 -24.88 -24.12 -33.95
C VAL A 211 -24.90 -25.39 -33.09
N LEU A 212 -24.85 -25.24 -31.75
CA LEU A 212 -24.92 -26.37 -30.83
C LEU A 212 -26.26 -27.09 -30.91
N LYS A 213 -27.39 -26.36 -30.97
CA LYS A 213 -28.71 -26.98 -31.15
C LYS A 213 -28.79 -27.78 -32.45
N ARG A 214 -28.34 -27.21 -33.58
CA ARG A 214 -28.33 -27.94 -34.86
C ARG A 214 -27.44 -29.18 -34.82
N LYS A 215 -26.31 -29.12 -34.09
CA LYS A 215 -25.44 -30.28 -33.88
C LYS A 215 -26.16 -31.35 -33.06
N ASP A 216 -26.77 -30.99 -31.93
CA ASP A 216 -27.52 -31.94 -31.08
C ASP A 216 -28.69 -32.58 -31.85
N ASP A 217 -29.43 -31.81 -32.66
CA ASP A 217 -30.48 -32.33 -33.52
C ASP A 217 -29.93 -33.32 -34.56
N ALA A 218 -28.79 -33.01 -35.17
CA ALA A 218 -28.14 -33.91 -36.12
C ALA A 218 -27.59 -35.19 -35.43
N ASP A 219 -27.02 -35.07 -34.24
CA ASP A 219 -26.47 -36.18 -33.47
C ASP A 219 -27.59 -37.08 -32.93
N THR A 220 -28.73 -36.52 -32.51
CA THR A 220 -29.92 -37.29 -32.12
C THR A 220 -30.53 -38.05 -33.29
N MET A 221 -30.65 -37.41 -34.47
CA MET A 221 -31.08 -38.09 -35.70
C MET A 221 -30.10 -39.20 -36.10
N ARG A 222 -28.79 -38.93 -36.02
CA ARG A 222 -27.75 -39.93 -36.30
C ARG A 222 -27.80 -41.10 -35.33
N ASN A 223 -28.02 -40.84 -34.05
CA ASN A 223 -28.17 -41.87 -33.03
C ASN A 223 -29.44 -42.71 -33.28
N ALA A 224 -30.59 -42.08 -33.52
CA ALA A 224 -31.83 -42.76 -33.86
C ALA A 224 -31.69 -43.63 -35.11
N LEU A 225 -31.06 -43.11 -36.16
CA LEU A 225 -30.77 -43.84 -37.39
C LEU A 225 -29.83 -45.04 -37.15
N SER A 226 -28.81 -44.87 -36.31
CA SER A 226 -27.90 -45.96 -35.92
C SER A 226 -28.65 -47.08 -35.20
N VAL A 227 -29.55 -46.74 -34.27
CA VAL A 227 -30.42 -47.71 -33.57
C VAL A 227 -31.36 -48.40 -34.55
N LEU A 228 -32.01 -47.67 -35.47
CA LEU A 228 -32.90 -48.26 -36.48
C LEU A 228 -32.17 -49.23 -37.42
N HIS A 229 -30.94 -48.89 -37.86
CA HIS A 229 -30.15 -49.79 -38.68
C HIS A 229 -29.71 -51.05 -37.91
N ARG A 230 -29.28 -50.89 -36.65
CA ARG A 230 -28.84 -52.01 -35.80
C ARG A 230 -29.97 -52.98 -35.49
N PHE A 231 -31.19 -52.48 -35.26
CA PHE A 231 -32.35 -53.30 -34.89
C PHE A 231 -33.38 -53.48 -36.01
N ARG A 232 -32.98 -53.23 -37.27
CA ARG A 232 -33.86 -53.36 -38.45
C ARG A 232 -34.60 -54.70 -38.49
N SER A 233 -33.91 -55.79 -38.18
CA SER A 233 -34.47 -57.15 -38.19
C SER A 233 -35.57 -57.36 -37.16
N LEU A 234 -35.49 -56.70 -35.99
CA LEU A 234 -36.52 -56.75 -34.95
C LEU A 234 -37.80 -56.03 -35.38
N PHE A 235 -37.68 -54.91 -36.10
CA PHE A 235 -38.83 -54.18 -36.61
C PHE A 235 -39.56 -54.92 -37.74
N SER A 236 -38.84 -55.67 -38.58
CA SER A 236 -39.45 -56.51 -39.62
C SER A 236 -39.99 -57.85 -39.10
N LEU A 237 -39.63 -58.24 -37.87
CA LEU A 237 -39.93 -59.56 -37.31
C LEU A 237 -41.43 -59.91 -37.28
N PRO A 238 -42.34 -59.02 -36.83
CA PRO A 238 -43.77 -59.32 -36.78
C PRO A 238 -44.35 -59.66 -38.16
N GLN A 239 -43.94 -58.92 -39.20
CA GLN A 239 -44.38 -59.17 -40.58
C GLN A 239 -43.88 -60.51 -41.12
N ILE A 240 -42.64 -60.88 -40.77
CA ILE A 240 -42.06 -62.17 -41.17
C ILE A 240 -42.76 -63.31 -40.43
N ILE A 241 -43.02 -63.15 -39.13
CA ILE A 241 -43.73 -64.13 -38.30
C ILE A 241 -45.16 -64.34 -38.80
N GLU A 242 -45.92 -63.28 -39.06
CA GLU A 242 -47.28 -63.38 -39.61
C GLU A 242 -47.29 -64.11 -40.96
N LYS A 243 -46.32 -63.82 -41.84
CA LYS A 243 -46.19 -64.50 -43.13
C LYS A 243 -45.90 -66.00 -42.96
N ASN A 244 -44.98 -66.36 -42.07
CA ASN A 244 -44.61 -67.76 -41.81
C ASN A 244 -45.75 -68.55 -41.13
N ILE A 245 -46.54 -67.93 -40.26
CA ILE A 245 -47.75 -68.53 -39.66
C ILE A 245 -48.79 -68.84 -40.73
N ASN A 246 -49.05 -67.90 -41.65
CA ASN A 246 -50.01 -68.10 -42.74
C ASN A 246 -49.57 -69.20 -43.73
N GLN A 247 -48.28 -69.48 -43.82
CA GLN A 247 -47.71 -70.54 -44.66
C GLN A 247 -47.62 -71.90 -43.94
N GLY A 248 -47.83 -71.94 -42.61
CA GLY A 248 -47.77 -73.15 -41.80
C GLY A 248 -46.37 -73.56 -41.33
N ASP A 249 -45.34 -72.74 -41.59
CA ASP A 249 -43.94 -73.01 -41.25
C ASP A 249 -43.59 -72.55 -39.83
N TYR A 250 -44.12 -73.26 -38.83
CA TYR A 250 -43.96 -72.91 -37.41
C TYR A 250 -42.52 -73.06 -36.88
N GLU A 251 -41.70 -73.94 -37.45
CA GLU A 251 -40.29 -74.07 -37.03
C GLU A 251 -39.48 -72.79 -37.29
N MET A 252 -39.77 -72.11 -38.40
CA MET A 252 -39.09 -70.88 -38.78
C MET A 252 -39.46 -69.74 -37.82
N VAL A 253 -40.72 -69.70 -37.36
CA VAL A 253 -41.21 -68.74 -36.36
C VAL A 253 -40.49 -68.91 -35.02
N VAL A 254 -40.29 -70.14 -34.55
CA VAL A 254 -39.58 -70.42 -33.29
C VAL A 254 -38.12 -69.97 -33.38
N ASN A 255 -37.47 -70.20 -34.52
CA ASN A 255 -36.09 -69.78 -34.76
C ASN A 255 -35.95 -68.25 -34.83
N ASP A 256 -36.84 -67.58 -35.57
CA ASP A 256 -36.83 -66.11 -35.69
C ASP A 256 -37.10 -65.43 -34.34
N TYR A 257 -38.01 -65.98 -33.54
CA TYR A 257 -38.27 -65.52 -32.17
C TYR A 257 -37.05 -65.73 -31.26
N SER A 258 -36.38 -66.88 -31.36
CA SER A 258 -35.16 -67.17 -30.58
C SER A 258 -34.01 -66.21 -30.92
N LYS A 259 -33.78 -65.95 -32.21
CA LYS A 259 -32.78 -64.98 -32.68
C LYS A 259 -33.09 -63.57 -32.21
N ALA A 260 -34.35 -63.13 -32.29
CA ALA A 260 -34.76 -61.83 -31.78
C ALA A 260 -34.54 -61.70 -30.26
N LYS A 261 -34.87 -62.75 -29.51
CA LYS A 261 -34.67 -62.80 -28.06
C LYS A 261 -33.20 -62.64 -27.66
N SER A 262 -32.28 -63.32 -28.36
CA SER A 262 -30.83 -63.18 -28.14
C SER A 262 -30.31 -61.78 -28.47
N LEU A 263 -30.77 -61.18 -29.57
CA LEU A 263 -30.37 -59.82 -29.97
C LEU A 263 -30.83 -58.75 -28.95
N VAL A 264 -31.97 -58.95 -28.30
CA VAL A 264 -32.48 -58.04 -27.26
C VAL A 264 -31.79 -58.30 -25.92
N SER A 265 -31.47 -59.54 -25.55
CA SER A 265 -30.81 -59.85 -24.27
C SER A 265 -29.36 -59.40 -24.21
N ASP A 266 -28.60 -59.55 -25.31
CA ASP A 266 -27.16 -59.29 -25.30
C ASP A 266 -26.81 -57.83 -25.64
N ASN A 267 -27.74 -57.08 -26.23
CA ASN A 267 -27.45 -55.78 -26.84
C ASN A 267 -28.52 -54.70 -26.60
N ALA A 268 -29.40 -54.85 -25.62
CA ALA A 268 -30.45 -53.86 -25.33
C ALA A 268 -29.88 -52.43 -25.16
N PRO A 269 -30.13 -51.50 -26.10
CA PRO A 269 -29.81 -50.10 -25.89
C PRO A 269 -30.64 -49.57 -24.72
N ILE A 270 -30.06 -48.63 -23.98
CA ILE A 270 -30.69 -47.92 -22.85
C ILE A 270 -32.06 -47.33 -23.27
N VAL A 271 -32.22 -47.00 -24.56
CA VAL A 271 -33.46 -46.50 -25.19
C VAL A 271 -34.66 -47.44 -25.01
N PHE A 272 -34.44 -48.77 -24.86
CA PHE A 272 -35.53 -49.73 -24.63
C PHE A 272 -35.75 -50.09 -23.16
N LYS A 273 -34.96 -49.55 -22.23
CA LYS A 273 -35.20 -49.71 -20.79
C LYS A 273 -36.07 -48.55 -20.32
N LYS A 274 -37.36 -48.82 -20.12
CA LYS A 274 -38.26 -47.98 -19.34
C LYS A 274 -38.67 -48.75 -18.09
#